data_AF-A0A168FDC0-F1
#
_entry.id   AF-A0A168FDC0-F1
#
_cell.length_a   1.000
_cell.length_b   1.000
_cell.length_c   1.000
_cell.angle_alpha   90.00
_cell.angle_beta   90.00
_cell.angle_gamma   90.00
#
_symmetry.space_group_name_H-M   'P 1'
#
loop_
_entity.id
_entity.type
_entity.pdbx_description
1 polymer ?
#
loop_
_entity_poly.entity_id
_entity_poly.type
_entity_poly.pdbx_seq_one_letter_code
_entity_poly.pdbx_strand_id
1 'polypeptide(L)'
;MTLSEEQLEIIAKHALDDSISRFTAKLGHLKESNETWRTDIALLLGLLVATPAAYNLPSRDRSSNVAVKLFPIQQNVRGGSLRFDLFRPLINAVATDSPDTDVWAAVIDLIDTVNPSTPPPSSFIPTGHGTPVKTSSSRLEDSETRDIVERELFYEIKDCTHRGVPGFFEKHFDTANWTKAQTKMLKSILANHDGTKWNDFPADPWEAACDRVQGAQGADGHLLPEAETNEGSI
;
A
#
# COMPACT_ATOMS: atom_id res chain seq x y z
N MET A 1 -24.93 -2.93 -11.30
CA MET A 1 -24.04 -3.58 -12.30
C MET A 1 -24.58 -4.98 -12.59
N THR A 2 -24.09 -5.67 -13.63
CA THR A 2 -24.55 -7.02 -14.02
C THR A 2 -23.64 -8.12 -13.46
N LEU A 3 -24.24 -9.11 -12.80
CA LEU A 3 -23.58 -10.34 -12.33
C LEU A 3 -23.19 -11.24 -13.51
N SER A 4 -22.16 -12.07 -13.35
CA SER A 4 -21.78 -13.09 -14.34
C SER A 4 -22.75 -14.27 -14.32
N GLU A 5 -22.79 -15.06 -15.41
CA GLU A 5 -23.61 -16.28 -15.48
C GLU A 5 -23.26 -17.29 -14.37
N GLU A 6 -21.97 -17.46 -14.08
CA GLU A 6 -21.46 -18.28 -12.97
C GLU A 6 -22.04 -17.81 -11.62
N GLN A 7 -22.04 -16.50 -11.36
CA GLN A 7 -22.60 -15.93 -10.13
C GLN A 7 -24.11 -16.13 -10.04
N LEU A 8 -24.83 -15.98 -11.16
CA LEU A 8 -26.28 -16.20 -11.22
C LEU A 8 -26.63 -17.67 -10.92
N GLU A 9 -25.86 -18.62 -11.45
CA GLU A 9 -26.06 -20.05 -11.18
C GLU A 9 -25.84 -20.39 -9.69
N ILE A 10 -24.78 -19.84 -9.09
CA ILE A 10 -24.48 -20.04 -7.66
C ILE A 10 -25.59 -19.44 -6.78
N ILE A 11 -26.09 -18.25 -7.12
CA ILE A 11 -27.21 -17.61 -6.39
C ILE A 11 -28.47 -18.46 -6.51
N ALA A 12 -28.81 -18.94 -7.70
CA ALA A 12 -29.97 -19.80 -7.91
C ALA A 12 -29.87 -21.11 -7.11
N LYS A 13 -28.66 -21.67 -6.95
CA LYS A 13 -28.41 -22.88 -6.15
C LYS A 13 -28.45 -22.64 -4.64
N HIS A 14 -28.17 -21.42 -4.21
CA HIS A 14 -28.05 -21.02 -2.81
C HIS A 14 -28.90 -19.78 -2.53
N ALA A 15 -30.20 -19.89 -2.79
CA ALA A 15 -31.15 -18.83 -2.51
C ALA A 15 -31.08 -18.40 -1.03
N LEU A 16 -31.31 -17.11 -0.79
CA LEU A 16 -31.37 -16.54 0.55
C LEU A 16 -32.66 -16.96 1.28
N ASP A 17 -33.66 -17.39 0.52
CA ASP A 17 -35.02 -17.70 0.99
C ASP A 17 -35.55 -16.56 1.89
N ASP A 18 -36.41 -16.89 2.86
CA ASP A 18 -36.95 -15.91 3.82
C ASP A 18 -35.92 -15.48 4.88
N SER A 19 -34.64 -15.87 4.79
CA SER A 19 -33.65 -15.63 5.85
C SER A 19 -33.43 -14.14 6.13
N ILE A 20 -33.52 -13.31 5.09
CA ILE A 20 -33.32 -11.86 5.17
C ILE A 20 -34.64 -11.08 5.39
N SER A 21 -35.81 -11.72 5.25
CA SER A 21 -37.14 -11.10 5.38
C SER A 21 -37.36 -10.42 6.74
N ARG A 22 -36.77 -10.97 7.81
CA ARG A 22 -36.80 -10.39 9.16
C ARG A 22 -36.15 -9.00 9.25
N PHE A 23 -35.32 -8.63 8.27
CA PHE A 23 -34.67 -7.33 8.19
C PHE A 23 -35.46 -6.35 7.33
N THR A 24 -36.36 -6.78 6.45
CA THR A 24 -37.10 -5.91 5.51
C THR A 24 -37.80 -4.76 6.24
N ALA A 25 -38.64 -5.06 7.24
CA ALA A 25 -39.35 -4.05 8.02
C ALA A 25 -38.40 -3.16 8.85
N LYS A 26 -37.30 -3.74 9.35
CA LYS A 26 -36.31 -3.03 10.18
C LYS A 26 -35.49 -2.05 9.35
N LEU A 27 -35.12 -2.44 8.14
CA LEU A 27 -34.28 -1.68 7.22
C LEU A 27 -35.07 -0.60 6.47
N GLY A 28 -36.35 -0.83 6.17
CA GLY A 28 -37.21 0.17 5.52
C GLY A 28 -37.37 1.48 6.29
N HIS A 29 -37.19 1.46 7.61
CA HIS A 29 -37.21 2.65 8.47
C HIS A 29 -35.81 3.10 8.92
N LEU A 30 -34.75 2.43 8.45
CA LEU A 30 -33.40 2.70 8.90
C LEU A 30 -32.86 4.00 8.28
N LYS A 31 -32.47 4.94 9.14
CA LYS A 31 -31.88 6.22 8.77
C LYS A 31 -30.53 6.38 9.47
N GLU A 32 -29.67 7.21 8.90
CA GLU A 32 -28.36 7.55 9.50
C GLU A 32 -28.49 8.11 10.92
N SER A 33 -29.57 8.85 11.19
CA SER A 33 -29.88 9.40 12.52
C SER A 33 -30.26 8.34 13.57
N ASN A 34 -30.44 7.08 13.18
CA ASN A 34 -30.80 6.02 14.11
C ASN A 34 -29.55 5.48 14.80
N GLU A 35 -29.44 5.64 16.11
CA GLU A 35 -28.28 5.17 16.89
C GLU A 35 -27.95 3.67 16.68
N THR A 36 -28.93 2.86 16.28
CA THR A 36 -28.78 1.41 16.11
C THR A 36 -28.35 0.95 14.72
N TRP A 37 -28.24 1.84 13.73
CA TRP A 37 -28.02 1.44 12.33
C TRP A 37 -26.79 0.56 12.15
N ARG A 38 -25.71 0.84 12.88
CA ARG A 38 -24.47 0.05 12.83
C ARG A 38 -24.70 -1.39 13.29
N THR A 39 -25.45 -1.57 14.37
CA THR A 39 -25.80 -2.90 14.89
C THR A 39 -26.67 -3.65 13.90
N ASP A 40 -27.65 -2.99 13.30
CA ASP A 40 -28.60 -3.59 12.37
C ASP A 40 -27.92 -4.04 11.07
N ILE A 41 -27.05 -3.20 10.52
CA ILE A 41 -26.22 -3.54 9.38
C ILE A 41 -25.23 -4.65 9.73
N ALA A 42 -24.57 -4.60 10.88
CA ALA A 42 -23.63 -5.65 11.27
C ALA A 42 -24.31 -7.02 11.49
N LEU A 43 -25.59 -7.04 11.88
CA LEU A 43 -26.39 -8.26 11.97
C LEU A 43 -26.81 -8.78 10.59
N LEU A 44 -27.22 -7.89 9.68
CA LEU A 44 -27.53 -8.26 8.30
C LEU A 44 -26.29 -8.87 7.61
N LEU A 45 -25.16 -8.17 7.67
CA LEU A 45 -23.91 -8.64 7.08
C LEU A 45 -23.45 -9.96 7.72
N GLY A 46 -23.61 -10.13 9.03
CA GLY A 46 -23.30 -11.37 9.72
C GLY A 46 -24.17 -12.54 9.24
N LEU A 47 -25.46 -12.30 8.99
CA LEU A 47 -26.34 -13.31 8.41
C LEU A 47 -25.89 -13.67 6.99
N LEU A 48 -25.62 -12.67 6.14
CA LEU A 48 -25.18 -12.89 4.76
C LEU A 48 -23.88 -13.68 4.70
N VAL A 49 -22.89 -13.35 5.55
CA VAL A 49 -21.61 -14.10 5.66
C VAL A 49 -21.86 -15.58 5.99
N ALA A 50 -22.84 -15.88 6.84
CA ALA A 50 -23.13 -17.25 7.26
C ALA A 50 -23.87 -18.09 6.18
N THR A 51 -24.27 -17.49 5.06
CA THR A 51 -24.98 -18.21 4.00
C THR A 51 -24.02 -19.03 3.13
N PRO A 52 -24.45 -20.20 2.59
CA PRO A 52 -23.66 -20.95 1.63
C PRO A 52 -23.29 -20.14 0.39
N ALA A 53 -24.19 -19.27 -0.09
CA ALA A 53 -23.93 -18.40 -1.23
C ALA A 53 -22.67 -17.54 -1.04
N ALA A 54 -22.47 -16.95 0.14
CA ALA A 54 -21.30 -16.11 0.42
C ALA A 54 -19.96 -16.87 0.27
N TYR A 55 -19.92 -18.14 0.65
CA TYR A 55 -18.71 -18.96 0.55
C TYR A 55 -18.42 -19.48 -0.86
N ASN A 56 -19.45 -19.60 -1.69
CA ASN A 56 -19.34 -20.10 -3.06
C ASN A 56 -19.23 -18.96 -4.09
N LEU A 57 -19.76 -17.78 -3.80
CA LEU A 57 -19.69 -16.64 -4.71
C LEU A 57 -18.27 -16.06 -4.79
N PRO A 58 -17.67 -15.98 -5.99
CA PRO A 58 -16.37 -15.33 -6.16
C PRO A 58 -16.51 -13.81 -6.00
N SER A 59 -15.53 -13.17 -5.37
CA SER A 59 -15.35 -11.72 -5.41
C SER A 59 -15.04 -11.27 -6.83
N ARG A 60 -15.23 -9.98 -7.12
CA ARG A 60 -15.03 -9.43 -8.47
C ARG A 60 -13.60 -9.56 -8.98
N ASP A 61 -12.62 -9.38 -8.11
CA ASP A 61 -11.20 -9.61 -8.39
C ASP A 61 -10.83 -11.11 -8.47
N ARG A 62 -11.79 -12.01 -8.22
CA ARG A 62 -11.63 -13.47 -8.16
C ARG A 62 -10.53 -13.93 -7.19
N SER A 63 -10.11 -13.08 -6.26
CA SER A 63 -9.04 -13.39 -5.31
C SER A 63 -9.51 -14.27 -4.14
N SER A 64 -10.81 -14.19 -3.80
CA SER A 64 -11.43 -14.99 -2.75
C SER A 64 -12.94 -15.09 -2.96
N ASN A 65 -13.65 -15.70 -2.01
CA ASN A 65 -15.11 -15.64 -1.98
C ASN A 65 -15.63 -14.38 -1.26
N VAL A 66 -16.92 -14.10 -1.45
CA VAL A 66 -17.63 -12.96 -0.86
C VAL A 66 -17.60 -13.01 0.68
N ALA A 67 -17.73 -14.18 1.32
CA ALA A 67 -17.70 -14.31 2.78
C ALA A 67 -16.41 -13.76 3.39
N VAL A 68 -15.26 -14.12 2.80
CA VAL A 68 -13.93 -13.67 3.24
C VAL A 68 -13.79 -12.15 3.15
N LYS A 69 -14.35 -11.52 2.12
CA LYS A 69 -14.27 -10.06 1.92
C LYS A 69 -15.31 -9.30 2.75
N LEU A 70 -16.47 -9.89 2.99
CA LEU A 70 -17.60 -9.26 3.69
C LEU A 70 -17.42 -9.28 5.22
N PHE A 71 -16.76 -10.30 5.76
CA PHE A 71 -16.57 -10.44 7.21
C PHE A 71 -15.77 -9.27 7.84
N PRO A 72 -14.63 -8.81 7.29
CA PRO A 72 -13.94 -7.63 7.82
C PRO A 72 -14.78 -6.35 7.78
N ILE A 73 -15.60 -6.17 6.74
CA ILE A 73 -16.53 -5.03 6.62
C ILE A 73 -17.52 -5.06 7.78
N GLN A 74 -18.09 -6.23 8.07
CA GLN A 74 -19.02 -6.43 9.17
C GLN A 74 -18.43 -6.08 10.54
N GLN A 75 -17.15 -6.41 10.78
CA GLN A 75 -16.44 -6.01 12.01
C GLN A 75 -16.22 -4.49 12.07
N ASN A 76 -15.83 -3.88 10.94
CA ASN A 76 -15.53 -2.45 10.85
C ASN A 76 -16.77 -1.55 10.97
N VAL A 77 -17.96 -2.03 10.60
CA VAL A 77 -19.22 -1.31 10.84
C VAL A 77 -19.41 -1.01 12.33
N ARG A 78 -19.13 -1.99 13.20
CA ARG A 78 -19.24 -1.82 14.66
C ARG A 78 -18.19 -0.86 15.21
N GLY A 79 -17.01 -0.83 14.60
CA GLY A 79 -15.91 0.09 14.94
C GLY A 79 -16.11 1.54 14.48
N GLY A 80 -17.17 1.84 13.72
CA GLY A 80 -17.53 3.21 13.33
C GLY A 80 -16.71 3.82 12.18
N SER A 81 -15.87 3.01 11.53
CA SER A 81 -15.00 3.47 10.42
C SER A 81 -15.75 3.70 9.10
N LEU A 82 -16.92 3.06 8.93
CA LEU A 82 -17.70 3.09 7.68
C LEU A 82 -18.89 4.05 7.77
N ARG A 83 -19.12 4.79 6.68
CA ARG A 83 -20.25 5.75 6.56
C ARG A 83 -21.55 5.03 6.21
N PHE A 84 -22.68 5.55 6.68
CA PHE A 84 -24.01 4.99 6.42
C PHE A 84 -24.33 4.91 4.91
N ASP A 85 -23.94 5.92 4.13
CA ASP A 85 -24.22 6.00 2.69
C ASP A 85 -23.74 4.79 1.89
N LEU A 86 -22.64 4.16 2.33
CA LEU A 86 -22.10 2.96 1.67
C LEU A 86 -23.09 1.79 1.67
N PHE A 87 -23.96 1.73 2.68
CA PHE A 87 -24.92 0.64 2.86
C PHE A 87 -26.27 0.91 2.19
N ARG A 88 -26.54 2.14 1.71
CA ARG A 88 -27.84 2.50 1.12
C ARG A 88 -28.28 1.57 -0.01
N PRO A 89 -27.41 1.16 -0.96
CA PRO A 89 -27.80 0.22 -2.00
C PRO A 89 -28.29 -1.12 -1.44
N LEU A 90 -27.56 -1.67 -0.47
CA LEU A 90 -27.92 -2.94 0.18
C LEU A 90 -29.19 -2.82 1.04
N ILE A 91 -29.31 -1.74 1.81
CA ILE A 91 -30.50 -1.44 2.62
C ILE A 91 -31.73 -1.37 1.72
N ASN A 92 -31.64 -0.64 0.60
CA ASN A 92 -32.74 -0.51 -0.33
C ASN A 92 -33.14 -1.86 -0.92
N ALA A 93 -32.18 -2.66 -1.41
CA ALA A 93 -32.46 -3.98 -1.99
C ALA A 93 -33.21 -4.90 -1.02
N VAL A 94 -32.79 -4.95 0.24
CA VAL A 94 -33.47 -5.78 1.26
C VAL A 94 -34.81 -5.17 1.67
N ALA A 95 -34.90 -3.85 1.80
CA ALA A 95 -36.14 -3.18 2.21
C ALA A 95 -37.25 -3.26 1.16
N THR A 96 -36.89 -3.36 -0.13
CA THR A 96 -37.85 -3.51 -1.23
C THR A 96 -38.15 -4.96 -1.60
N ASP A 97 -37.65 -5.93 -0.81
CA ASP A 97 -37.81 -7.36 -1.09
C ASP A 97 -37.33 -7.72 -2.51
N SER A 98 -36.20 -7.13 -2.91
CA SER A 98 -35.63 -7.35 -4.23
C SER A 98 -35.16 -8.80 -4.39
N PRO A 99 -35.08 -9.32 -5.62
CA PRO A 99 -34.51 -10.63 -5.90
C PRO A 99 -33.11 -10.80 -5.30
N ASP A 100 -32.76 -12.03 -4.91
CA ASP A 100 -31.44 -12.37 -4.34
C ASP A 100 -30.27 -11.87 -5.20
N THR A 101 -30.45 -11.85 -6.52
CA THR A 101 -29.46 -11.31 -7.46
C THR A 101 -29.14 -9.85 -7.20
N ASP A 102 -30.15 -9.04 -6.88
CA ASP A 102 -29.98 -7.61 -6.61
C ASP A 102 -29.34 -7.40 -5.22
N VAL A 103 -29.70 -8.23 -4.25
CA VAL A 103 -29.08 -8.23 -2.91
C VAL A 103 -27.58 -8.58 -3.02
N TRP A 104 -27.23 -9.66 -3.72
CA TRP A 104 -25.84 -10.07 -3.90
C TRP A 104 -25.05 -9.10 -4.77
N ALA A 105 -25.65 -8.50 -5.78
CA ALA A 105 -25.02 -7.43 -6.56
C ALA A 105 -24.68 -6.24 -5.66
N ALA A 106 -25.61 -5.80 -4.79
CA ALA A 106 -25.35 -4.72 -3.85
C ALA A 106 -24.26 -5.07 -2.82
N VAL A 107 -24.16 -6.34 -2.40
CA VAL A 107 -23.07 -6.82 -1.52
C VAL A 107 -21.71 -6.75 -2.22
N ILE A 108 -21.63 -7.20 -3.48
CA ILE A 108 -20.37 -7.15 -4.26
C ILE A 108 -19.97 -5.70 -4.50
N ASP A 109 -20.90 -4.83 -4.89
CA ASP A 109 -20.65 -3.40 -5.08
C ASP A 109 -20.18 -2.74 -3.77
N LEU A 110 -20.74 -3.13 -2.62
CA LEU A 110 -20.27 -2.67 -1.30
C LEU A 110 -18.82 -3.11 -1.02
N ILE A 111 -18.48 -4.37 -1.30
CA ILE A 111 -17.12 -4.89 -1.12
C ILE A 111 -16.14 -4.10 -1.98
N ASP A 112 -16.47 -3.91 -3.26
CA ASP A 112 -15.62 -3.19 -4.21
C ASP A 112 -15.46 -1.71 -3.81
N THR A 113 -16.49 -1.10 -3.23
CA THR A 113 -16.41 0.30 -2.77
C THR A 113 -15.54 0.43 -1.53
N VAL A 114 -15.58 -0.54 -0.60
CA VAL A 114 -14.79 -0.50 0.64
C VAL A 114 -13.35 -0.96 0.41
N ASN A 115 -13.16 -1.94 -0.47
CA ASN A 115 -11.86 -2.53 -0.81
C ASN A 115 -11.66 -2.47 -2.33
N PRO A 116 -11.43 -1.28 -2.90
CA PRO A 116 -11.32 -1.14 -4.33
C PRO A 116 -10.11 -1.93 -4.84
N SER A 117 -10.36 -2.92 -5.70
CA SER A 117 -9.32 -3.76 -6.33
C SER A 117 -8.35 -2.95 -7.19
N THR A 118 -8.75 -1.74 -7.56
CA THR A 118 -7.90 -0.75 -8.20
C THR A 118 -7.82 0.42 -7.22
N PRO A 119 -6.63 0.85 -6.77
CA PRO A 119 -6.50 2.13 -6.09
C PRO A 119 -7.24 3.17 -6.95
N PRO A 120 -8.07 4.06 -6.36
CA PRO A 120 -8.60 5.18 -7.14
C PRO A 120 -7.43 5.79 -7.90
N PRO A 121 -7.60 6.19 -9.18
CA PRO A 121 -6.53 6.84 -9.92
C PRO A 121 -6.01 7.92 -9.00
N SER A 122 -4.78 7.72 -8.50
CA SER A 122 -4.16 8.65 -7.58
C SER A 122 -4.34 9.98 -8.28
N SER A 123 -5.07 10.92 -7.66
CA SER A 123 -4.94 12.29 -8.07
C SER A 123 -3.45 12.50 -7.99
N PHE A 124 -2.77 12.60 -9.14
CA PHE A 124 -1.34 12.75 -9.21
C PHE A 124 -1.04 14.05 -8.47
N ILE A 125 -0.89 13.97 -7.15
CA ILE A 125 -0.27 15.02 -6.38
C ILE A 125 1.15 14.94 -6.89
N PRO A 126 1.63 15.97 -7.59
CA PRO A 126 3.03 16.01 -7.98
C PRO A 126 3.84 15.69 -6.73
N THR A 127 4.76 14.74 -6.82
CA THR A 127 5.48 14.11 -5.70
C THR A 127 6.32 15.11 -4.85
N GLY A 128 6.25 16.41 -5.13
CA GLY A 128 6.92 17.48 -4.40
C GLY A 128 6.31 17.87 -3.05
N HIS A 129 5.17 17.30 -2.63
CA HIS A 129 4.49 17.69 -1.38
C HIS A 129 4.08 16.54 -0.45
N GLY A 130 4.43 15.28 -0.75
CA GLY A 130 4.18 14.15 0.15
C GLY A 130 5.16 14.15 1.33
N THR A 131 4.66 13.92 2.55
CA THR A 131 5.53 13.68 3.71
C THR A 131 6.30 12.38 3.48
N PRO A 132 7.65 12.37 3.53
CA PRO A 132 8.43 11.15 3.34
C PRO A 132 7.97 10.05 4.30
N VAL A 133 7.74 8.84 3.78
CA VAL A 133 7.45 7.68 4.61
C VAL A 133 8.67 7.45 5.51
N LYS A 134 8.43 7.42 6.83
CA LYS A 134 9.48 7.19 7.82
C LYS A 134 9.85 5.70 7.78
N THR A 135 10.75 5.32 6.88
CA THR A 135 11.31 3.97 6.82
C THR A 135 12.28 3.80 8.00
N SER A 136 11.78 3.26 9.12
CA SER A 136 12.65 2.86 10.23
C SER A 136 13.59 1.74 9.79
N SER A 137 14.89 1.92 10.04
CA SER A 137 15.98 1.01 9.66
C SER A 137 15.83 -0.42 10.18
N SER A 138 14.97 -0.66 11.19
CA SER A 138 14.69 -1.98 11.77
C SER A 138 13.95 -2.94 10.83
N ARG A 139 13.40 -2.47 9.70
CA ARG A 139 12.71 -3.32 8.72
C ARG A 139 13.65 -4.02 7.73
N LEU A 140 14.95 -3.69 7.74
CA LEU A 140 15.94 -4.21 6.78
C LEU A 140 16.82 -5.33 7.35
N GLU A 141 16.57 -5.76 8.59
CA GLU A 141 17.35 -6.82 9.26
C GLU A 141 16.96 -8.23 8.75
N ASP A 142 15.71 -8.39 8.31
CA ASP A 142 15.21 -9.62 7.67
C ASP A 142 15.30 -9.50 6.14
N SER A 143 15.97 -10.45 5.47
CA SER A 143 16.20 -10.37 4.03
C SER A 143 14.91 -10.55 3.22
N GLU A 144 13.93 -11.31 3.73
CA GLU A 144 12.62 -11.44 3.06
C GLU A 144 11.85 -10.12 3.08
N THR A 145 11.94 -9.37 4.19
CA THR A 145 11.36 -8.02 4.29
C THR A 145 12.13 -7.00 3.44
N ARG A 146 13.46 -7.18 3.30
CA ARG A 146 14.33 -6.29 2.52
C ARG A 146 13.96 -6.24 1.03
N ASP A 147 13.76 -7.39 0.39
CA ASP A 147 13.43 -7.45 -1.04
C ASP A 147 12.09 -6.77 -1.35
N ILE A 148 11.12 -6.88 -0.44
CA ILE A 148 9.81 -6.24 -0.58
C ILE A 148 9.96 -4.72 -0.43
N VAL A 149 10.68 -4.26 0.59
CA VAL A 149 10.90 -2.84 0.86
C VAL A 149 11.71 -2.18 -0.25
N GLU A 150 12.78 -2.82 -0.74
CA GLU A 150 13.60 -2.29 -1.84
C GLU A 150 12.78 -2.18 -3.13
N ARG A 151 11.90 -3.15 -3.42
CA ARG A 151 11.02 -3.10 -4.59
C ARG A 151 9.99 -1.97 -4.50
N GLU A 152 9.35 -1.79 -3.35
CA GLU A 152 8.38 -0.71 -3.14
C GLU A 152 9.06 0.67 -3.20
N LEU A 153 10.21 0.82 -2.55
CA LEU A 153 10.99 2.05 -2.56
C LEU A 153 11.47 2.39 -3.97
N PHE A 154 11.98 1.40 -4.71
CA PHE A 154 12.40 1.60 -6.11
C PHE A 154 11.25 2.08 -6.96
N TYR A 155 10.06 1.49 -6.82
CA TYR A 155 8.88 1.90 -7.57
C TYR A 155 8.47 3.35 -7.28
N GLU A 156 8.61 3.82 -6.03
CA GLU A 156 8.33 5.20 -5.65
C GLU A 156 9.33 6.19 -6.25
N ILE A 157 10.63 5.86 -6.18
CA ILE A 157 11.69 6.80 -6.55
C ILE A 157 12.06 6.75 -8.05
N LYS A 158 11.79 5.65 -8.76
CA LYS A 158 12.27 5.46 -10.14
C LYS A 158 11.80 6.54 -11.11
N ASP A 159 10.61 7.09 -10.88
CA ASP A 159 10.02 8.17 -11.71
C ASP A 159 10.28 9.56 -11.11
N CYS A 160 10.84 9.64 -9.90
CA CYS A 160 11.04 10.88 -9.13
C CYS A 160 12.46 11.44 -9.24
N THR A 161 13.01 11.50 -10.46
CA THR A 161 14.39 11.99 -10.65
C THR A 161 14.39 13.26 -11.48
N HIS A 162 14.56 14.42 -10.82
CA HIS A 162 14.79 15.67 -11.53
C HIS A 162 16.18 15.65 -12.16
N ARG A 163 16.25 15.53 -13.50
CA ARG A 163 17.51 15.57 -14.25
C ARG A 163 17.75 16.95 -14.84
N GLY A 164 19.03 17.34 -14.89
CA GLY A 164 19.44 18.56 -15.59
C GLY A 164 18.88 19.82 -14.96
N VAL A 165 18.68 19.82 -13.64
CA VAL A 165 18.33 21.03 -12.88
C VAL A 165 19.39 22.10 -13.19
N PRO A 166 19.04 23.20 -13.86
CA PRO A 166 20.03 24.15 -14.35
C PRO A 166 20.92 24.67 -13.21
N GLY A 167 22.24 24.54 -13.37
CA GLY A 167 23.22 25.03 -12.41
C GLY A 167 23.39 24.17 -11.15
N PHE A 168 22.61 23.10 -10.95
CA PHE A 168 22.77 22.22 -9.78
C PHE A 168 24.09 21.45 -9.85
N PHE A 169 24.37 20.86 -11.02
CA PHE A 169 25.51 19.98 -11.18
C PHE A 169 26.83 20.77 -11.11
N GLU A 170 26.90 21.91 -11.79
CA GLU A 170 28.07 22.79 -11.80
C GLU A 170 28.34 23.42 -10.42
N LYS A 171 27.29 23.69 -9.64
CA LYS A 171 27.43 24.27 -8.29
C LYS A 171 27.96 23.28 -7.27
N HIS A 172 27.57 22.01 -7.38
CA HIS A 172 27.84 21.00 -6.35
C HIS A 172 28.93 19.99 -6.74
N PHE A 173 29.25 19.85 -8.02
CA PHE A 173 30.22 18.88 -8.51
C PHE A 173 31.29 19.54 -9.38
N ASP A 174 32.54 19.51 -8.92
CA ASP A 174 33.69 19.94 -9.70
C ASP A 174 34.23 18.79 -10.55
N THR A 175 33.62 18.60 -11.72
CA THR A 175 33.99 17.51 -12.64
C THR A 175 35.42 17.62 -13.20
N ALA A 176 36.03 18.80 -13.17
CA ALA A 176 37.40 18.98 -13.64
C ALA A 176 38.42 18.26 -12.74
N ASN A 177 38.09 18.09 -11.46
CA ASN A 177 38.94 17.46 -10.46
C ASN A 177 38.54 16.01 -10.12
N TRP A 178 37.64 15.40 -10.91
CA TRP A 178 37.20 14.04 -10.65
C TRP A 178 38.30 13.01 -10.92
N THR A 179 38.45 12.09 -9.97
CA THR A 179 39.27 10.90 -10.15
C THR A 179 38.66 9.96 -11.20
N LYS A 180 39.48 9.05 -11.73
CA LYS A 180 39.02 7.98 -12.62
C LYS A 180 37.93 7.11 -11.96
N ALA A 181 38.01 6.92 -10.64
CA ALA A 181 37.02 6.16 -9.87
C ALA A 181 35.66 6.86 -9.83
N GLN A 182 35.62 8.17 -9.53
CA GLN A 182 34.39 8.95 -9.52
C GLN A 182 33.72 9.01 -10.90
N THR A 183 34.52 9.19 -11.96
CA THR A 183 34.01 9.15 -13.33
C THR A 183 33.43 7.78 -13.70
N LYS A 184 34.09 6.69 -13.28
CA LYS A 184 33.59 5.32 -13.49
C LYS A 184 32.29 5.08 -12.70
N MET A 185 32.21 5.58 -11.46
CA MET A 185 31.03 5.48 -10.61
C MET A 185 29.82 6.16 -11.26
N LEU A 186 29.95 7.42 -11.70
CA LEU A 186 28.85 8.11 -12.39
C LEU A 186 28.38 7.32 -13.61
N LYS A 187 29.30 6.78 -14.41
CA LYS A 187 28.96 5.95 -15.58
C LYS A 187 28.20 4.68 -15.19
N SER A 188 28.63 3.98 -14.15
CA SER A 188 27.95 2.77 -13.66
C SER A 188 26.55 3.07 -13.14
N ILE A 189 26.39 4.16 -12.39
CA ILE A 189 25.10 4.61 -11.89
C ILE A 189 24.16 4.95 -13.05
N LEU A 190 24.64 5.76 -14.00
CA LEU A 190 23.85 6.19 -15.17
C LEU A 190 23.51 5.05 -16.13
N ALA A 191 24.23 3.91 -16.10
CA ALA A 191 23.88 2.75 -16.91
C ALA A 191 22.50 2.15 -16.55
N ASN A 192 22.04 2.40 -15.32
CA ASN A 192 20.73 1.94 -14.84
C ASN A 192 19.63 3.00 -15.02
N HIS A 193 19.85 4.02 -15.85
CA HIS A 193 18.90 5.10 -16.08
C HIS A 193 18.75 5.39 -17.58
N ASP A 194 17.52 5.41 -18.10
CA ASP A 194 17.26 5.57 -19.54
C ASP A 194 17.25 7.03 -20.03
N GLY A 195 17.23 7.97 -19.09
CA GLY A 195 17.21 9.40 -19.33
C GLY A 195 15.92 10.08 -18.88
N THR A 196 14.88 9.29 -18.65
CA THR A 196 13.59 9.70 -18.08
C THR A 196 13.34 9.11 -16.70
N LYS A 197 13.80 7.88 -16.44
CA LYS A 197 13.61 7.16 -15.18
C LYS A 197 14.75 6.18 -14.88
N TRP A 198 14.79 5.70 -13.64
CA TRP A 198 15.62 4.55 -13.27
C TRP A 198 15.00 3.25 -13.77
N ASN A 199 15.85 2.37 -14.30
CA ASN A 199 15.50 1.02 -14.71
C ASN A 199 15.75 0.00 -13.59
N ASP A 200 16.82 0.20 -12.81
CA ASP A 200 17.15 -0.62 -11.64
C ASP A 200 18.08 0.13 -10.67
N PHE A 201 18.34 -0.45 -9.50
CA PHE A 201 19.45 -0.03 -8.65
C PHE A 201 20.79 -0.53 -9.21
N PRO A 202 21.90 0.21 -8.98
CA PRO A 202 23.23 -0.31 -9.28
C PRO A 202 23.51 -1.59 -8.47
N ALA A 203 23.95 -2.65 -9.15
CA ALA A 203 24.26 -3.94 -8.53
C ALA A 203 25.42 -3.92 -7.51
N ASP A 204 26.23 -2.87 -7.52
CA ASP A 204 27.34 -2.67 -6.58
C ASP A 204 27.01 -1.47 -5.66
N PRO A 205 26.38 -1.70 -4.49
CA PRO A 205 26.19 -0.67 -3.49
C PRO A 205 27.55 -0.37 -2.84
N TRP A 206 28.08 0.82 -3.12
CA TRP A 206 29.44 1.26 -2.80
C TRP A 206 29.76 1.41 -1.30
N GLU A 207 28.90 0.96 -0.37
CA GLU A 207 29.07 1.14 1.08
C GLU A 207 30.46 0.70 1.57
N ALA A 208 31.00 -0.41 1.06
CA ALA A 208 32.33 -0.94 1.42
C ALA A 208 33.53 -0.04 1.06
N ALA A 209 33.32 1.03 0.29
CA ALA A 209 34.34 1.99 -0.07
C ALA A 209 34.11 3.38 0.53
N CYS A 210 32.91 3.69 1.03
CA CYS A 210 32.69 4.85 1.92
C CYS A 210 33.45 4.69 3.24
N ASP A 211 33.51 3.48 3.81
CA ASP A 211 34.26 3.19 5.04
C ASP A 211 35.76 3.48 4.91
N ARG A 212 36.33 3.32 3.70
CA ARG A 212 37.75 3.60 3.44
C ARG A 212 38.05 5.09 3.26
N VAL A 213 37.08 5.90 2.86
CA VAL A 213 37.26 7.35 2.69
C VAL A 213 37.21 8.07 4.06
N GLN A 214 36.36 7.62 4.98
CA GLN A 214 36.35 8.14 6.36
C GLN A 214 37.63 7.80 7.14
N GLY A 215 38.26 6.65 6.87
CA GLY A 215 39.57 6.31 7.44
C GLY A 215 40.74 7.13 6.89
N ALA A 216 40.61 7.68 5.67
CA ALA A 216 41.69 8.46 5.02
C ALA A 216 41.60 9.97 5.32
N GLN A 217 40.41 10.50 5.63
CA GLN A 217 40.24 11.92 6.02
C GLN A 217 40.67 12.21 7.48
N GLY A 218 40.95 11.18 8.29
CA GLY A 218 41.48 11.32 9.65
C GLY A 218 43.02 11.35 9.76
N ALA A 219 43.75 11.25 8.64
CA ALA A 219 45.19 11.03 8.64
C ALA A 219 46.03 12.19 8.07
N ASP A 220 45.46 13.39 7.90
CA ASP A 220 46.19 14.58 7.41
C ASP A 220 46.23 15.71 8.46
N GLY A 221 46.74 15.36 9.64
CA GLY A 221 46.96 16.26 10.76
C GLY A 221 48.34 16.07 11.37
N HIS A 222 49.37 16.55 10.66
CA HIS A 222 50.65 17.06 11.17
C HIS A 222 51.45 16.22 12.21
N LEU A 223 52.48 15.51 11.72
CA LEU A 223 53.74 15.19 12.42
C LEU A 223 54.54 16.50 12.57
N LEU A 224 54.92 17.03 13.76
CA LEU A 224 56.06 16.73 14.67
C LEU A 224 56.31 17.99 15.59
N PRO A 225 57.23 18.04 16.59
CA PRO A 225 58.02 16.99 17.28
C PRO A 225 58.05 17.08 18.85
N GLU A 226 58.61 16.02 19.45
CA GLU A 226 59.46 15.93 20.66
C GLU A 226 59.18 16.74 21.96
N ALA A 227 59.11 16.01 23.08
CA ALA A 227 59.95 16.30 24.25
C ALA A 227 60.18 15.02 25.08
N GLU A 228 61.44 14.62 25.15
CA GLU A 228 61.98 13.66 26.11
C GLU A 228 61.63 14.05 27.55
N THR A 229 61.38 13.07 28.41
CA THR A 229 62.04 13.04 29.72
C THR A 229 62.28 11.60 30.14
N ASN A 230 63.49 11.44 30.67
CA ASN A 230 64.25 10.25 30.95
C ASN A 230 63.99 9.74 32.39
N GLU A 231 64.50 8.52 32.65
CA GLU A 231 64.80 7.90 33.96
C GLU A 231 63.62 7.27 34.75
N GLY A 232 63.70 6.04 35.27
CA GLY A 232 64.78 5.05 35.32
C GLY A 232 64.42 3.89 36.27
N SER A 233 65.14 2.76 36.11
CA SER A 233 65.36 1.63 37.05
C SER A 233 64.15 0.77 37.46
N ILE A 234 64.22 -0.57 37.47
CA ILE A 234 65.31 -1.54 37.66
C ILE A 234 65.13 -2.70 36.68
#